data_AF-A0A2U1KHM4-F1
#
_entry.id   AF-A0A2U1KHM4-F1
#
_cell.length_a   1.000
_cell.length_b   1.000
_cell.length_c   1.000
_cell.angle_alpha   90.00
_cell.angle_beta   90.00
_cell.angle_gamma   90.00
#
_symmetry.space_group_name_H-M   'P 1'
#
loop_
_entity.id
_entity.type
_entity.pdbx_description
1 polymer ?
#
loop_
_entity_poly.entity_id
_entity_poly.type
_entity_poly.pdbx_seq_one_letter_code
_entity_poly.pdbx_strand_id
1 'polypeptide(L)'
;MEVVRSQKQASSFAASSDNVSAIPLYRTPPTLEVRLEDFERFAVDRLLVLRGISDALARGKKPDEMEKLVSDLWKANMRHPQASEVINKDIISHYVLRLVYCRTEELRKWFLSMETTLFRYRFRLEGSHVHKALMTELGIPYKVVTNEEFMGLKDKLALVARSVNQPVPTCSI
;
A
#
# COMPACT_ATOMS: atom_id res chain seq x y z
N MET A 1 -37.08 27.54 -14.06
CA MET A 1 -36.35 26.51 -13.27
C MET A 1 -35.68 25.59 -14.26
N GLU A 2 -34.42 25.88 -14.61
CA GLU A 2 -33.64 25.05 -15.52
C GLU A 2 -32.96 23.93 -14.72
N VAL A 3 -33.14 22.69 -15.17
CA VAL A 3 -32.52 21.51 -14.57
C VAL A 3 -31.12 21.38 -15.16
N VAL A 4 -30.12 21.79 -14.39
CA VAL A 4 -28.70 21.59 -14.71
C VAL A 4 -28.41 20.07 -14.71
N ARG A 5 -28.24 19.49 -15.89
CA ARG A 5 -27.73 18.13 -16.07
C ARG A 5 -26.23 18.12 -15.74
N SER A 6 -25.89 17.55 -14.58
CA SER A 6 -24.50 17.30 -14.20
C SER A 6 -23.89 16.24 -15.13
N GLN A 7 -22.95 16.65 -15.98
CA GLN A 7 -22.10 15.76 -16.77
C GLN A 7 -21.30 14.87 -15.81
N LYS A 8 -21.70 13.60 -15.72
CA LYS A 8 -20.92 12.55 -15.06
C LYS A 8 -19.75 12.26 -15.98
N GLN A 9 -18.60 12.87 -15.71
CA GLN A 9 -17.34 12.50 -16.35
C GLN A 9 -16.98 11.10 -15.85
N ALA A 10 -17.45 10.08 -16.56
CA ALA A 10 -17.03 8.71 -16.38
C ALA A 10 -15.57 8.64 -16.83
N SER A 11 -14.64 8.74 -15.89
CA SER A 11 -13.28 8.28 -16.12
C SER A 11 -13.36 6.78 -16.33
N SER A 12 -13.40 6.37 -17.59
CA SER A 12 -13.18 5.01 -18.04
C SER A 12 -11.79 4.58 -17.58
N PHE A 13 -11.68 3.96 -16.41
CA PHE A 13 -10.57 3.07 -16.14
C PHE A 13 -10.85 1.80 -16.93
N ALA A 14 -10.45 1.87 -18.20
CA ALA A 14 -10.18 0.69 -18.99
C ALA A 14 -9.27 -0.21 -18.15
N ALA A 15 -9.69 -1.46 -18.01
CA ALA A 15 -8.81 -2.54 -17.63
C ALA A 15 -7.65 -2.57 -18.65
N SER A 16 -6.58 -1.84 -18.38
CA SER A 16 -5.30 -2.06 -19.03
C SER A 16 -4.78 -3.37 -18.46
N SER A 17 -4.94 -4.43 -19.25
CA SER A 17 -4.29 -5.72 -19.08
C SER A 17 -2.77 -5.54 -19.25
N ASP A 18 -2.13 -4.98 -18.25
CA ASP A 18 -0.69 -5.11 -18.01
C ASP A 18 -0.54 -5.53 -16.56
N ASN A 19 -0.12 -6.79 -16.37
CA ASN A 19 0.10 -7.42 -15.06
C ASN A 19 1.29 -6.75 -14.34
N VAL A 20 1.07 -5.55 -13.85
CA VAL A 20 1.81 -5.03 -12.72
C VAL A 20 0.80 -5.06 -11.58
N SER A 21 0.94 -6.02 -10.67
CA SER A 21 0.17 -6.08 -9.43
C SER A 21 0.53 -4.87 -8.57
N ALA A 22 0.07 -3.69 -8.96
CA ALA A 22 0.32 -2.45 -8.26
C ALA A 22 -0.48 -2.46 -6.96
N ILE A 23 0.19 -2.16 -5.84
CA ILE A 23 -0.45 -1.97 -4.56
C ILE A 23 -1.49 -0.85 -4.71
N PRO A 24 -2.78 -1.08 -4.40
CA PRO A 24 -3.80 -0.05 -4.54
C PRO A 24 -3.49 1.17 -3.67
N LEU A 25 -3.59 2.38 -4.26
CA LEU A 25 -3.41 3.64 -3.54
C LEU A 25 -4.67 4.15 -2.85
N TYR A 26 -5.79 3.43 -2.98
CA TYR A 26 -7.08 3.75 -2.37
C TYR A 26 -7.53 5.21 -2.59
N ARG A 27 -7.29 5.75 -3.80
CA ARG A 27 -7.60 7.14 -4.16
C ARG A 27 -9.09 7.37 -4.43
N THR A 28 -9.73 6.41 -5.12
CA THR A 28 -11.14 6.50 -5.50
C THR A 28 -11.93 5.32 -4.92
N PRO A 29 -13.14 5.56 -4.42
CA PRO A 29 -13.98 4.48 -3.90
C PRO A 29 -14.37 3.54 -5.04
N PRO A 30 -14.41 2.21 -4.81
CA PRO A 30 -14.81 1.26 -5.83
C PRO A 30 -16.29 1.41 -6.17
N THR A 31 -16.65 1.26 -7.44
CA THR A 31 -18.05 1.11 -7.88
C THR A 31 -18.44 -0.37 -7.89
N LEU A 32 -18.14 -1.08 -6.80
CA LEU A 32 -18.39 -2.52 -6.66
C LEU A 32 -19.59 -2.73 -5.74
N GLU A 33 -20.48 -3.63 -6.13
CA GLU A 33 -21.54 -4.13 -5.26
C GLU A 33 -21.00 -5.34 -4.50
N VAL A 34 -21.20 -5.35 -3.17
CA VAL A 34 -20.74 -6.42 -2.29
C VAL A 34 -21.88 -6.78 -1.35
N ARG A 35 -22.04 -8.08 -1.09
CA ARG A 35 -23.03 -8.57 -0.14
C ARG A 35 -22.68 -8.08 1.26
N LEU A 36 -23.68 -7.87 2.11
CA LEU A 36 -23.46 -7.39 3.47
C LEU A 36 -22.59 -8.35 4.29
N GLU A 37 -22.75 -9.66 4.09
CA GLU A 37 -21.96 -10.67 4.78
C GLU A 37 -20.47 -10.58 4.40
N ASP A 38 -20.17 -10.43 3.10
CA ASP A 38 -18.81 -10.29 2.59
C ASP A 38 -18.20 -8.94 3.00
N PHE A 39 -19.01 -7.88 3.04
CA PHE A 39 -18.63 -6.55 3.50
C PHE A 39 -18.11 -6.59 4.94
N GLU A 40 -18.82 -7.25 5.85
CA GLU A 40 -18.40 -7.42 7.24
C GLU A 40 -17.16 -8.31 7.34
N ARG A 41 -17.18 -9.46 6.66
CA ARG A 41 -16.07 -10.42 6.69
C ARG A 41 -14.76 -9.80 6.21
N PHE A 42 -14.78 -9.07 5.10
CA PHE A 42 -13.59 -8.41 4.55
C PHE A 42 -13.03 -7.36 5.51
N ALA A 43 -13.90 -6.62 6.19
CA ALA A 43 -13.49 -5.64 7.20
C ALA A 43 -12.81 -6.31 8.40
N VAL A 44 -13.38 -7.41 8.90
CA VAL A 44 -12.80 -8.18 10.02
C VAL A 44 -11.43 -8.75 9.63
N ASP A 45 -11.31 -9.34 8.45
CA ASP A 45 -10.05 -9.94 7.98
C ASP A 45 -8.93 -8.89 7.92
N ARG A 46 -9.19 -7.69 7.39
CA ARG A 46 -8.21 -6.60 7.37
C ARG A 46 -7.91 -6.09 8.77
N LEU A 47 -8.92 -5.96 9.62
CA LEU A 47 -8.74 -5.51 10.99
C LEU A 47 -7.81 -6.44 11.79
N LEU A 48 -7.91 -7.75 11.58
CA LEU A 48 -7.00 -8.74 12.19
C LEU A 48 -5.54 -8.50 11.77
N VAL A 49 -5.29 -8.16 10.50
CA VAL A 49 -3.95 -7.78 10.02
C VAL A 49 -3.46 -6.52 10.73
N LEU A 50 -4.25 -5.45 10.74
CA LEU A 50 -3.86 -4.17 11.36
C LEU A 50 -3.63 -4.31 12.87
N ARG A 51 -4.46 -5.09 13.56
CA ARG A 51 -4.29 -5.39 14.99
C ARG A 51 -3.01 -6.19 15.24
N GLY A 52 -2.72 -7.20 14.43
CA GLY A 52 -1.49 -7.98 14.55
C GLY A 52 -0.22 -7.13 14.35
N ILE A 53 -0.27 -6.14 13.44
CA ILE A 53 0.80 -5.14 13.28
C ILE A 53 0.93 -4.26 14.52
N SER A 54 -0.18 -3.76 15.04
CA SER A 54 -0.21 -2.94 16.27
C SER A 54 0.41 -3.68 17.44
N ASP A 55 0.02 -4.94 17.65
CA ASP A 55 0.52 -5.77 18.76
C ASP A 55 2.02 -6.08 18.60
N ALA A 56 2.48 -6.32 17.37
CA ALA A 56 3.89 -6.54 17.06
C ALA A 56 4.74 -5.29 17.34
N LEU A 57 4.24 -4.11 16.98
CA LEU A 57 4.91 -2.83 17.24
C LEU A 57 4.96 -2.53 18.74
N ALA A 58 3.86 -2.76 19.47
CA ALA A 58 3.81 -2.58 20.92
C ALA A 58 4.80 -3.49 21.66
N ARG A 59 5.10 -4.67 21.11
CA ARG A 59 6.11 -5.61 21.64
C ARG A 59 7.55 -5.28 21.22
N GLY A 60 7.76 -4.23 20.44
CA GLY A 60 9.10 -3.81 20.00
C GLY A 60 9.77 -4.77 19.01
N LYS A 61 8.99 -5.48 18.17
CA LYS A 61 9.56 -6.37 17.15
C LYS A 61 10.51 -5.63 16.20
N LYS A 62 11.62 -6.29 15.86
CA LYS A 62 12.60 -5.76 14.90
C LYS A 62 12.01 -5.66 13.49
N PRO A 63 12.54 -4.78 12.62
CA PRO A 63 12.03 -4.58 11.26
C PRO A 63 11.96 -5.87 10.42
N ASP A 64 12.96 -6.74 10.52
CA ASP A 64 13.03 -7.98 9.73
C ASP A 64 11.97 -9.00 10.16
N GLU A 65 11.71 -9.11 11.46
CA GLU A 65 10.64 -9.95 11.99
C GLU A 65 9.26 -9.41 11.64
N MET A 66 9.14 -8.08 11.58
CA MET A 66 7.90 -7.42 11.22
C MET A 66 7.54 -7.70 9.75
N GLU A 67 8.52 -7.71 8.85
CA GLU A 67 8.28 -7.99 7.44
C GLU A 67 7.69 -9.40 7.23
N LYS A 68 8.28 -10.39 7.89
CA LYS A 68 7.76 -11.77 7.88
C LYS A 68 6.36 -11.84 8.48
N LEU A 69 6.15 -11.22 9.64
CA LEU A 69 4.85 -11.20 10.32
C LEU A 69 3.76 -10.57 9.47
N VAL A 70 4.03 -9.44 8.80
CA VAL A 70 3.07 -8.77 7.92
C VAL A 70 2.75 -9.67 6.72
N SER A 71 3.76 -10.31 6.11
CA SER A 71 3.55 -11.26 5.01
C SER A 71 2.65 -12.43 5.42
N ASP A 72 2.88 -12.98 6.61
CA ASP A 72 2.14 -14.12 7.14
C ASP A 72 0.70 -13.73 7.50
N LEU A 73 0.49 -12.60 8.18
CA LEU A 73 -0.85 -12.06 8.48
C LEU A 73 -1.63 -11.75 7.20
N TRP A 74 -0.98 -11.16 6.21
CA TRP A 74 -1.60 -10.87 4.92
C TRP A 74 -2.04 -12.15 4.22
N LYS A 75 -1.17 -13.17 4.15
CA LYS A 75 -1.50 -14.46 3.54
C LYS A 75 -2.59 -15.21 4.30
N ALA A 76 -2.60 -15.13 5.63
CA ALA A 76 -3.60 -15.81 6.45
C ALA A 76 -5.00 -15.20 6.30
N ASN A 77 -5.10 -13.87 6.28
CA ASN A 77 -6.39 -13.17 6.36
C ASN A 77 -6.88 -12.62 5.02
N MET A 78 -5.99 -12.19 4.12
CA MET A 78 -6.37 -11.48 2.89
C MET A 78 -6.36 -12.35 1.63
N ARG A 79 -6.12 -13.66 1.75
CA ARG A 79 -6.25 -14.59 0.62
C ARG A 79 -7.71 -14.82 0.24
N HIS A 80 -7.91 -15.06 -1.05
CA HIS A 80 -9.16 -15.51 -1.64
C HIS A 80 -8.84 -16.54 -2.75
N PRO A 81 -9.68 -17.59 -2.96
CA PRO A 81 -9.46 -18.57 -4.03
C PRO A 81 -9.38 -17.97 -5.44
N GLN A 82 -10.08 -16.85 -5.66
CA GLN A 82 -10.09 -16.11 -6.92
C GLN A 82 -9.20 -14.88 -6.82
N ALA A 83 -8.28 -14.70 -7.76
CA ALA A 83 -7.32 -13.60 -7.77
C ALA A 83 -7.99 -12.20 -7.89
N SER A 84 -9.05 -12.08 -8.70
CA SER A 84 -9.84 -10.85 -8.81
C SER A 84 -10.44 -10.43 -7.47
N GLU A 85 -10.93 -11.41 -6.71
CA GLU A 85 -11.53 -11.18 -5.40
C GLU A 85 -10.50 -10.83 -4.31
N VAL A 86 -9.22 -11.18 -4.49
CA VAL A 86 -8.16 -10.71 -3.57
C VAL A 86 -8.05 -9.20 -3.63
N ILE A 87 -8.08 -8.62 -4.84
CA ILE A 87 -8.01 -7.18 -5.05
C ILE A 87 -9.30 -6.51 -4.55
N ASN A 88 -10.46 -7.06 -4.88
CA ASN A 88 -11.74 -6.54 -4.39
C ASN A 88 -11.79 -6.56 -2.86
N LYS A 89 -11.39 -7.66 -2.23
CA LYS A 89 -11.30 -7.79 -0.77
C LYS A 89 -10.38 -6.75 -0.17
N ASP A 90 -9.20 -6.52 -0.74
CA ASP A 90 -8.24 -5.50 -0.29
C ASP A 90 -8.86 -4.09 -0.35
N ILE A 91 -9.43 -3.72 -1.51
CA ILE A 91 -10.02 -2.39 -1.71
C ILE A 91 -11.24 -2.19 -0.81
N ILE A 92 -12.20 -3.12 -0.84
CA ILE A 92 -13.45 -3.01 -0.07
C ILE A 92 -13.14 -2.91 1.41
N SER A 93 -12.34 -3.84 1.96
CA SER A 93 -11.99 -3.85 3.38
C SER A 93 -11.37 -2.54 3.85
N HIS A 94 -10.48 -1.94 3.06
CA HIS A 94 -9.90 -0.63 3.37
C HIS A 94 -10.98 0.47 3.47
N TYR A 95 -11.89 0.54 2.51
CA TYR A 95 -12.97 1.52 2.52
C TYR A 95 -13.99 1.29 3.64
N VAL A 96 -14.29 0.03 3.98
CA VAL A 96 -15.14 -0.28 5.14
C VAL A 96 -14.50 0.23 6.42
N LEU A 97 -13.21 -0.05 6.64
CA LEU A 97 -12.52 0.42 7.84
C LEU A 97 -12.43 1.95 7.92
N ARG A 98 -12.36 2.66 6.79
CA ARG A 98 -12.46 4.13 6.78
C ARG A 98 -13.79 4.62 7.35
N LEU A 99 -14.91 3.94 7.09
CA LEU A 99 -16.22 4.27 7.66
C LEU A 99 -16.28 4.03 9.17
N VAL A 100 -15.61 2.97 9.65
CA VAL A 100 -15.60 2.61 11.07
C VAL A 100 -14.69 3.56 11.88
N TYR A 101 -13.49 3.83 11.38
CA TYR A 101 -12.43 4.55 12.11
C TYR A 101 -12.42 6.06 11.87
N CYS A 102 -13.38 6.63 11.12
CA CYS A 102 -13.48 8.09 10.93
C CYS A 102 -14.05 8.85 12.14
N ARG A 103 -14.65 8.15 13.10
CA ARG A 103 -15.46 8.73 14.20
C ARG A 103 -14.67 9.69 15.09
N THR A 104 -13.54 9.26 15.63
CA THR A 104 -12.70 10.07 16.53
C THR A 104 -11.32 10.29 15.92
N GLU A 105 -10.64 11.35 16.35
CA GLU A 105 -9.28 11.64 15.88
C GLU A 105 -8.28 10.54 16.27
N GLU A 106 -8.43 9.99 17.48
CA GLU A 106 -7.60 8.90 17.97
C GLU A 106 -7.74 7.64 17.10
N LEU A 107 -8.97 7.26 16.77
CA LEU A 107 -9.23 6.13 15.86
C LEU A 107 -8.64 6.38 14.46
N ARG A 108 -8.76 7.60 13.95
CA ARG A 108 -8.17 8.00 12.65
C ARG A 108 -6.65 7.88 12.70
N LYS A 109 -6.00 8.38 13.75
CA LYS A 109 -4.54 8.30 13.93
C LYS A 109 -4.07 6.84 14.01
N TRP A 110 -4.76 6.02 14.79
CA TRP A 110 -4.45 4.59 14.90
C TRP A 110 -4.57 3.89 13.54
N PHE A 111 -5.71 4.07 12.86
CA PHE A 111 -5.95 3.45 11.55
C PHE A 111 -4.90 3.88 10.51
N LEU A 112 -4.62 5.19 10.40
CA LEU A 112 -3.61 5.72 9.48
C LEU A 112 -2.22 5.18 9.79
N SER A 113 -1.86 5.08 11.08
CA SER A 113 -0.56 4.54 11.48
C SER A 113 -0.41 3.09 11.05
N MET A 114 -1.39 2.24 11.37
CA MET A 114 -1.33 0.81 11.04
C MET A 114 -1.39 0.56 9.53
N GLU A 115 -2.21 1.32 8.79
CA GLU A 115 -2.27 1.23 7.33
C GLU A 115 -0.99 1.69 6.65
N THR A 116 -0.39 2.78 7.14
CA THR A 116 0.89 3.26 6.62
C THR A 116 1.98 2.22 6.86
N THR A 117 1.98 1.57 8.02
CA THR A 117 2.89 0.46 8.30
C THR A 117 2.65 -0.72 7.37
N LEU A 118 1.40 -1.15 7.18
CA LEU A 118 1.04 -2.23 6.26
C LEU A 118 1.49 -1.91 4.82
N PHE A 119 1.19 -0.72 4.33
CA PHE A 119 1.62 -0.24 3.02
C PHE A 119 3.14 -0.26 2.88
N ARG A 120 3.87 0.24 3.88
CA ARG A 120 5.35 0.26 3.87
C ARG A 120 5.93 -1.14 3.69
N TYR A 121 5.41 -2.15 4.40
CA TYR A 121 5.92 -3.51 4.29
C TYR A 121 5.51 -4.18 2.98
N ARG A 122 4.27 -3.98 2.52
CA ARG A 122 3.85 -4.43 1.18
C ARG A 122 4.75 -3.83 0.11
N PHE A 123 4.96 -2.52 0.15
CA PHE A 123 5.81 -1.81 -0.82
C PHE A 123 7.24 -2.33 -0.83
N ARG A 124 7.83 -2.68 0.31
CA ARG A 124 9.18 -3.26 0.39
C ARG A 124 9.30 -4.63 -0.27
N LEU A 125 8.25 -5.44 -0.22
CA LEU A 125 8.21 -6.77 -0.82
C LEU A 125 8.01 -6.72 -2.35
N GLU A 126 7.55 -5.59 -2.89
CA GLU A 126 7.39 -5.41 -4.32
C GLU A 126 8.72 -5.18 -5.04
N GLY A 127 8.77 -5.59 -6.32
CA GLY A 127 9.93 -5.39 -7.16
C GLY A 127 10.09 -3.95 -7.66
N SER A 128 11.32 -3.63 -8.11
CA SER A 128 11.68 -2.31 -8.67
C SER A 128 10.75 -1.81 -9.78
N HIS A 129 10.19 -2.72 -10.60
CA HIS A 129 9.24 -2.37 -11.65
C HIS A 129 7.93 -1.77 -11.09
N VAL A 130 7.39 -2.34 -10.01
CA VAL A 130 6.19 -1.84 -9.33
C VAL A 130 6.48 -0.50 -8.69
N HIS A 131 7.66 -0.33 -8.07
CA HIS A 131 8.07 0.95 -7.49
C HIS A 131 8.08 2.05 -8.55
N LYS A 132 8.68 1.78 -9.72
CA LYS A 132 8.72 2.74 -10.83
C LYS A 132 7.32 3.10 -11.34
N ALA A 133 6.44 2.10 -11.49
CA ALA A 133 5.05 2.32 -11.91
C ALA A 133 4.32 3.22 -10.89
N LEU A 134 4.48 2.94 -9.60
CA LEU A 134 3.85 3.71 -8.53
C LEU A 134 4.35 5.17 -8.49
N MET A 135 5.66 5.40 -8.63
CA MET A 135 6.21 6.76 -8.68
C MET A 135 5.65 7.56 -9.85
N THR A 136 5.47 6.90 -11.00
CA THR A 136 4.86 7.50 -12.19
C THR A 136 3.39 7.84 -11.95
N GLU A 137 2.61 6.93 -11.36
CA GLU A 137 1.20 7.16 -11.01
C GLU A 137 1.04 8.30 -9.98
N LEU A 138 1.96 8.40 -9.03
CA LEU A 138 1.98 9.47 -8.04
C LEU A 138 2.41 10.83 -8.64
N GLY A 139 2.92 10.86 -9.87
CA GLY A 139 3.47 12.06 -10.51
C GLY A 139 4.78 12.52 -9.88
N ILE A 140 5.51 11.63 -9.21
CA ILE A 140 6.80 11.94 -8.58
C ILE A 140 7.88 11.78 -9.65
N PRO A 141 8.69 12.83 -9.92
CA PRO A 141 9.78 12.72 -10.88
C PRO A 141 10.82 11.71 -10.38
N TYR A 142 10.80 10.51 -10.97
CA TYR A 142 11.68 9.40 -10.61
C TYR A 142 12.57 9.03 -11.80
N LYS A 143 13.85 9.40 -11.73
CA LYS A 143 14.88 9.04 -12.71
C LYS A 143 15.75 7.94 -12.13
N VAL A 144 15.78 6.78 -12.79
CA VAL A 144 16.72 5.71 -12.44
C VAL A 144 18.13 6.16 -12.81
N VAL A 145 19.04 6.08 -11.86
CA VAL A 145 20.46 6.43 -12.02
C VAL A 145 21.15 5.29 -12.77
N THR A 146 22.00 5.62 -13.75
CA THR A 146 22.81 4.60 -14.44
C THR A 146 23.94 4.09 -13.56
N ASN A 147 24.47 2.90 -13.85
CA ASN A 147 25.59 2.36 -13.07
C ASN A 147 26.82 3.30 -13.14
N GLU A 148 27.08 3.91 -14.29
CA GLU A 148 28.16 4.87 -14.49
C GLU A 148 28.00 6.12 -13.60
N GLU A 149 26.80 6.73 -13.60
CA GLU A 149 26.47 7.86 -12.73
C GLU A 149 26.59 7.48 -11.25
N PHE A 150 26.13 6.27 -10.88
CA PHE A 150 26.20 5.76 -9.51
C PHE A 150 27.64 5.58 -9.04
N MET A 151 28.50 4.99 -9.87
CA MET A 151 29.91 4.77 -9.54
C MET A 151 30.67 6.08 -9.33
N GLY A 152 30.39 7.10 -10.15
CA GLY A 152 30.97 8.44 -9.98
C GLY A 152 30.50 9.17 -8.72
N LEU A 153 29.33 8.81 -8.18
CA LEU A 153 28.74 9.44 -6.99
C LEU A 153 28.91 8.61 -5.70
N LYS A 154 29.41 7.37 -5.80
CA LYS A 154 29.45 6.39 -4.71
C LYS A 154 30.05 6.94 -3.42
N ASP A 155 31.20 7.60 -3.48
CA ASP A 155 31.89 8.12 -2.29
C ASP A 155 31.11 9.26 -1.62
N LYS A 156 30.51 10.14 -2.43
CA LYS A 156 29.66 11.24 -1.95
C LYS A 156 28.39 10.69 -1.32
N LEU A 157 27.76 9.70 -1.94
CA LEU A 157 26.58 9.02 -1.40
C LEU A 157 26.92 8.28 -0.09
N ALA A 158 28.09 7.66 0.01
CA ALA A 158 28.54 7.00 1.23
C ALA A 158 28.80 8.00 2.38
N LEU A 159 29.29 9.21 2.08
CA LEU A 159 29.41 10.28 3.07
C LEU A 159 28.04 10.71 3.61
N VAL A 160 27.05 10.91 2.74
CA VAL A 160 25.69 11.27 3.15
C VAL A 160 25.01 10.13 3.90
N ALA A 161 25.14 8.87 3.45
CA ALA A 161 24.56 7.73 4.16
C ALA A 161 25.07 7.64 5.60
N ARG A 162 26.37 7.89 5.82
CA ARG A 162 26.98 7.94 7.16
C ARG A 162 26.47 9.09 8.01
N SER A 163 26.24 10.28 7.44
CA SER A 163 25.70 11.40 8.22
C SER A 163 24.25 11.20 8.64
N VAL A 164 23.49 10.37 7.91
CA VAL A 164 22.06 10.09 8.17
C VAL A 164 21.87 8.72 8.88
N ASN A 165 22.94 8.06 9.31
CA ASN A 165 22.92 6.71 9.91
C ASN A 165 22.16 5.67 9.06
N GLN A 166 22.25 5.79 7.73
CA GLN A 166 21.67 4.84 6.79
C GLN A 166 22.74 3.88 6.25
N PRO A 167 22.37 2.63 5.89
CA PRO A 167 23.28 1.72 5.23
C PRO A 167 23.78 2.30 3.91
N VAL A 168 25.04 2.03 3.58
CA VAL A 168 25.67 2.52 2.35
C VAL A 168 24.90 1.95 1.15
N PRO A 169 24.47 2.79 0.19
CA PRO A 169 23.74 2.31 -0.97
C PRO A 169 24.62 1.35 -1.79
N THR A 170 24.06 0.20 -2.13
CA THR A 170 24.68 -0.82 -3.00
C THR A 170 23.97 -0.83 -4.35
N CYS A 171 24.73 -0.95 -5.43
CA CYS A 171 24.15 -1.14 -6.75
C CYS A 171 23.55 -2.55 -6.77
N SER A 172 22.22 -2.65 -6.79
CA SER A 172 21.51 -3.93 -6.96
C SER A 172 21.39 -4.17 -8.46
N ILE A 173 22.06 -5.21 -8.97
CA ILE A 173 21.96 -5.68 -10.36
C ILE A 173 20.66 -6.45 -10.51
#